data_AF-A0A4R4SN90-F1
#
_entry.id   AF-A0A4R4SN90-F1
#
_cell.length_a   1.000
_cell.length_b   1.000
_cell.length_c   1.000
_cell.angle_alpha   90.00
_cell.angle_beta   90.00
_cell.angle_gamma   90.00
#
_symmetry.space_group_name_H-M   'P 1'
#
loop_
_entity.id
_entity.type
_entity.pdbx_description
1 polymer ?
#
loop_
_entity_poly.entity_id
_entity_poly.type
_entity_poly.pdbx_seq_one_letter_code
_entity_poly.pdbx_strand_id
1 'polypeptide(L)'
;MKDDMRWRPAALAFAVAGSLVLAACGGSEDSDSGGDGDGGGESQDGALTTRWEGEPAAYDDSGLVTMALWATDTTVTEITNDTVRSIDAASGETRWELTPPSGAGEVCAIAPELNDQGVGALVYSVGDSDTCTLLSVVDTTAATGEPLFTQDVTPEDGLSSFVGVSVTGDTVTVTPGGTDLFRYSVAGDELPAPEMPDAAECQDRVNWTVGGDYLVGDVQCDIMTEVYQLTAFDAAEGTELWTLPERPEEWDGVAEIVPGDLLTVRTSTVEDRLLTFDEAGEVLSEVLEVQDGSEVELTLYGPNYSTIRGSLLHAAGGLGDSSERVGIDLNTGAVAWQQTFPESTTIGGDAERTMVVYQDEEYVLRAASLSPEDGAPTELGALPDFEGEPYTSPEALVARGDTLYVLFMLSDTVTGETTATTAAYQLSE
;
A
#
# COMPACT_ATOMS: atom_id res chain seq x y z
N MET A 1 51.36 -12.75 -12.42
CA MET A 1 50.83 -13.97 -13.06
C MET A 1 49.33 -13.81 -13.03
N LYS A 2 48.75 -13.48 -14.18
CA LYS A 2 47.31 -13.32 -14.41
C LYS A 2 46.85 -14.62 -15.04
N ASP A 3 45.97 -15.36 -14.39
CA ASP A 3 45.32 -16.53 -14.97
C ASP A 3 43.94 -16.10 -15.49
N ASP A 4 43.83 -16.09 -16.81
CA ASP A 4 42.61 -15.85 -17.58
C ASP A 4 41.72 -17.10 -17.52
N MET A 5 40.59 -17.02 -16.80
CA MET A 5 39.56 -18.07 -16.82
C MET A 5 38.45 -17.67 -17.79
N ARG A 6 38.60 -18.11 -19.06
CA ARG A 6 37.61 -17.95 -20.12
C ARG A 6 36.56 -19.05 -20.03
N TRP A 7 35.35 -18.72 -19.61
CA TRP A 7 34.17 -19.56 -19.79
C TRP A 7 33.57 -19.34 -21.19
N ARG A 8 33.37 -20.42 -21.93
CA ARG A 8 32.61 -20.45 -23.18
C ARG A 8 31.23 -21.04 -22.88
N PRO A 9 30.11 -20.36 -23.17
CA PRO A 9 28.82 -21.01 -23.15
C PRO A 9 28.67 -21.91 -24.39
N ALA A 10 28.27 -23.16 -24.15
CA ALA A 10 27.84 -24.08 -25.19
C ALA A 10 26.37 -23.80 -25.51
N ALA A 11 26.11 -23.33 -26.73
CA ALA A 11 24.76 -23.21 -27.26
C ALA A 11 24.21 -24.62 -27.57
N LEU A 12 23.13 -25.01 -26.89
CA LEU A 12 22.31 -26.16 -27.26
C LEU A 12 21.03 -25.64 -27.92
N ALA A 13 20.97 -25.79 -29.24
CA ALA A 13 19.77 -25.59 -30.03
C ALA A 13 18.97 -26.90 -30.08
N PHE A 14 17.77 -26.92 -29.49
CA PHE A 14 16.80 -27.98 -29.71
C PHE A 14 15.82 -27.56 -30.82
N ALA A 15 15.94 -28.21 -31.97
CA ALA A 15 14.94 -28.18 -33.03
C ALA A 15 13.95 -29.32 -32.79
N VAL A 16 12.70 -29.00 -32.46
CA VAL A 16 11.60 -29.98 -32.46
C VAL A 16 10.82 -29.82 -33.76
N ALA A 17 10.97 -30.82 -34.63
CA ALA A 17 10.25 -30.94 -35.87
C ALA A 17 9.08 -31.93 -35.70
N GLY A 18 7.87 -31.44 -36.02
CA GLY A 18 6.79 -32.19 -36.70
C GLY A 18 6.02 -33.24 -35.92
N SER A 19 4.68 -33.13 -35.94
CA SER A 19 3.87 -33.95 -36.87
C SER A 19 2.39 -33.53 -36.82
N LEU A 20 1.87 -33.22 -38.00
CA LEU A 20 0.45 -33.06 -38.31
C LEU A 20 -0.18 -34.47 -38.42
N VAL A 21 -1.25 -34.75 -37.68
CA VAL A 21 -2.12 -35.91 -37.95
C VAL A 21 -3.57 -35.41 -38.00
N LEU A 22 -4.10 -35.34 -39.22
CA LEU A 22 -5.53 -35.26 -39.51
C LEU A 22 -6.06 -36.70 -39.61
N ALA A 23 -7.04 -37.05 -38.77
CA ALA A 23 -7.90 -38.20 -39.00
C ALA A 23 -9.33 -37.86 -38.57
N ALA A 24 -10.22 -37.83 -39.57
CA ALA A 24 -11.66 -37.76 -39.42
C ALA A 24 -12.28 -39.16 -39.34
N CYS A 25 -13.34 -39.30 -38.54
CA CYS A 25 -14.44 -40.30 -38.50
C CYS A 25 -14.93 -40.29 -37.03
N GLY A 26 -16.18 -39.96 -36.67
CA GLY A 26 -17.43 -40.53 -37.18
C GLY A 26 -17.86 -41.67 -36.25
N GLY A 27 -18.70 -41.40 -35.25
CA GLY A 27 -19.25 -42.41 -34.35
C GLY A 27 -20.22 -41.81 -33.33
N SER A 28 -21.52 -41.97 -33.58
CA SER A 28 -22.60 -41.77 -32.62
C SER A 28 -22.77 -43.04 -31.79
N GLU A 29 -22.83 -42.93 -30.47
CA GLU A 29 -23.47 -43.91 -29.58
C GLU A 29 -23.76 -43.26 -28.22
N ASP A 30 -25.01 -43.46 -27.78
CA ASP A 30 -25.66 -42.98 -26.57
C ASP A 30 -25.07 -43.53 -25.25
N SER A 31 -25.54 -42.97 -24.12
CA SER A 31 -25.38 -43.40 -22.70
C SER A 31 -24.04 -42.97 -22.07
N ASP A 32 -23.98 -42.10 -21.06
CA ASP A 32 -24.62 -42.21 -19.75
C ASP A 32 -24.70 -40.81 -19.10
N SER A 33 -25.91 -40.41 -18.68
CA SER A 33 -26.15 -39.27 -17.80
C SER A 33 -25.98 -39.73 -16.36
N GLY A 34 -25.08 -39.10 -15.60
CA GLY A 34 -24.99 -39.33 -14.17
C GLY A 34 -23.79 -38.64 -13.53
N GLY A 35 -24.04 -37.49 -12.91
CA GLY A 35 -23.09 -36.89 -11.98
C GLY A 35 -23.05 -35.37 -12.00
N ASP A 36 -24.20 -34.69 -11.93
CA ASP A 36 -24.23 -33.32 -11.42
C ASP A 36 -23.84 -33.39 -9.93
N GLY A 37 -22.56 -33.23 -9.66
CA GLY A 37 -22.02 -32.99 -8.33
C GLY A 37 -22.33 -31.54 -7.95
N ASP A 38 -23.59 -31.28 -7.65
CA ASP A 38 -24.03 -30.05 -6.98
C ASP A 38 -23.50 -30.12 -5.55
N GLY A 39 -22.25 -29.71 -5.37
CA GLY A 39 -21.63 -29.43 -4.08
C GLY A 39 -22.26 -28.16 -3.53
N GLY A 40 -23.54 -28.24 -3.16
CA GLY A 40 -24.23 -27.19 -2.45
C GLY A 40 -23.64 -27.04 -1.06
N GLY A 41 -22.54 -26.27 -0.95
CA GLY A 41 -22.11 -25.72 0.32
C GLY A 41 -23.30 -25.02 0.95
N GLU A 42 -23.61 -25.36 2.21
CA GLU A 42 -24.60 -24.62 2.98
C GLU A 42 -24.19 -23.16 2.95
N SER A 43 -25.01 -22.31 2.33
CA SER A 43 -24.81 -20.87 2.31
C SER A 43 -24.66 -20.40 3.76
N GLN A 44 -23.49 -19.88 4.12
CA GLN A 44 -23.27 -19.33 5.46
C GLN A 44 -24.34 -18.27 5.74
N ASP A 45 -25.07 -18.40 6.85
CA ASP A 45 -26.12 -17.45 7.21
C ASP A 45 -25.51 -16.04 7.33
N GLY A 46 -26.05 -15.09 6.57
CA GLY A 46 -25.55 -13.71 6.55
C GLY A 46 -24.30 -13.48 5.69
N ALA A 47 -23.99 -14.39 4.75
CA ALA A 47 -22.93 -14.14 3.78
C ALA A 47 -23.21 -12.89 2.93
N LEU A 48 -22.16 -12.08 2.70
CA LEU A 48 -22.19 -11.02 1.70
C LEU A 48 -22.37 -11.62 0.30
N THR A 49 -23.01 -10.85 -0.58
CA THR A 49 -23.18 -11.28 -1.97
C THR A 49 -21.88 -11.02 -2.73
N THR A 50 -21.19 -12.08 -3.14
CA THR A 50 -20.07 -11.98 -4.09
C THR A 50 -20.55 -11.40 -5.41
N ARG A 51 -19.92 -10.32 -5.86
CA ARG A 51 -20.13 -9.76 -7.21
C ARG A 51 -19.29 -10.48 -8.23
N TRP A 52 -18.01 -10.62 -7.91
CA TRP A 52 -17.04 -11.33 -8.72
C TRP A 52 -15.83 -11.71 -7.88
N GLU A 53 -15.09 -12.65 -8.43
CA GLU A 53 -13.84 -13.19 -7.93
C GLU A 53 -12.84 -13.11 -9.08
N GLY A 54 -11.71 -12.45 -8.83
CA GLY A 54 -10.66 -12.27 -9.82
C GLY A 54 -9.89 -13.56 -10.09
N GLU A 55 -9.19 -13.61 -11.21
CA GLU A 55 -8.26 -14.71 -11.50
C GLU A 55 -7.10 -14.68 -10.49
N PRO A 56 -6.61 -15.81 -9.96
CA PRO A 56 -5.43 -15.78 -9.09
C PRO A 56 -4.18 -15.26 -9.83
N ALA A 57 -3.42 -14.38 -9.18
CA ALA A 57 -2.12 -13.90 -9.64
C ALA A 57 -0.99 -14.60 -8.85
N ALA A 58 0.15 -14.81 -9.49
CA ALA A 58 1.33 -15.35 -8.81
C ALA A 58 1.80 -14.39 -7.70
N TYR A 59 2.25 -14.95 -6.59
CA TYR A 59 2.77 -14.22 -5.46
C TYR A 59 4.04 -14.89 -4.93
N ASP A 60 5.12 -14.12 -4.76
CA ASP A 60 6.30 -14.52 -4.00
C ASP A 60 6.34 -13.87 -2.61
N ASP A 61 6.48 -14.70 -1.58
CA ASP A 61 6.56 -14.34 -0.16
C ASP A 61 7.98 -13.87 0.24
N SER A 62 8.88 -13.68 -0.73
CA SER A 62 10.27 -13.34 -0.48
C SER A 62 10.50 -11.83 -0.20
N GLY A 63 9.53 -10.98 -0.54
CA GLY A 63 9.62 -9.52 -0.46
C GLY A 63 9.14 -8.90 0.86
N LEU A 64 9.54 -7.64 1.09
CA LEU A 64 9.05 -6.79 2.19
C LEU A 64 7.61 -6.37 1.89
N VAL A 65 6.65 -7.25 2.20
CA VAL A 65 5.20 -7.17 1.91
C VAL A 65 4.67 -5.75 1.65
N THR A 66 4.50 -5.40 0.37
CA THR A 66 3.73 -4.24 -0.09
C THR A 66 2.63 -4.73 -1.03
N MET A 67 1.55 -5.23 -0.43
CA MET A 67 0.31 -5.50 -1.16
C MET A 67 -0.64 -4.33 -0.96
N ALA A 68 -1.29 -3.89 -2.03
CA ALA A 68 -2.23 -2.77 -1.97
C ALA A 68 -3.36 -2.94 -2.98
N LEU A 69 -4.46 -2.23 -2.70
CA LEU A 69 -5.55 -2.04 -3.64
C LEU A 69 -5.74 -0.55 -3.88
N TRP A 70 -5.77 -0.15 -5.15
CA TRP A 70 -6.29 1.15 -5.55
C TRP A 70 -7.65 0.98 -6.21
N ALA A 71 -8.66 1.71 -5.77
CA ALA A 71 -10.00 1.63 -6.35
C ALA A 71 -10.47 2.98 -6.91
N THR A 72 -11.00 2.93 -8.13
CA THR A 72 -11.80 4.00 -8.72
C THR A 72 -13.25 3.52 -8.89
N ASP A 73 -14.12 4.37 -9.43
CA ASP A 73 -15.50 3.97 -9.74
C ASP A 73 -15.57 2.90 -10.85
N THR A 74 -14.50 2.70 -11.62
CA THR A 74 -14.50 1.80 -12.78
C THR A 74 -13.42 0.73 -12.76
N THR A 75 -12.43 0.85 -11.89
CA THR A 75 -11.29 -0.07 -11.81
C THR A 75 -10.94 -0.38 -10.37
N VAL A 76 -10.37 -1.56 -10.17
CA VAL A 76 -9.60 -1.90 -8.98
C VAL A 76 -8.24 -2.39 -9.45
N THR A 77 -7.18 -1.75 -8.99
CA THR A 77 -5.82 -2.14 -9.29
C THR A 77 -5.28 -2.95 -8.13
N GLU A 78 -5.00 -4.22 -8.40
CA GLU A 78 -4.31 -5.14 -7.51
C GLU A 78 -2.82 -4.96 -7.66
N ILE A 79 -2.14 -4.77 -6.55
CA ILE A 79 -0.68 -4.60 -6.49
C ILE A 79 -0.12 -5.63 -5.53
N THR A 80 0.80 -6.44 -6.03
CA THR A 80 1.65 -7.36 -5.26
C THR A 80 3.11 -6.99 -5.49
N ASN A 81 4.03 -7.72 -4.88
CA ASN A 81 5.46 -7.53 -5.10
C ASN A 81 5.86 -7.77 -6.57
N ASP A 82 5.18 -8.68 -7.27
CA ASP A 82 5.54 -9.10 -8.63
C ASP A 82 4.59 -8.59 -9.72
N THR A 83 3.33 -8.32 -9.35
CA THR A 83 2.26 -8.08 -10.31
C THR A 83 1.52 -6.79 -9.98
N VAL A 84 1.24 -6.01 -11.02
CA VAL A 84 0.34 -4.87 -10.94
C VAL A 84 -0.68 -5.04 -12.06
N ARG A 85 -1.95 -5.19 -11.71
CA ARG A 85 -3.00 -5.37 -12.72
C ARG A 85 -4.23 -4.56 -12.40
N SER A 86 -4.87 -4.02 -13.44
CA SER A 86 -6.15 -3.33 -13.33
C SER A 86 -7.27 -4.28 -13.69
N ILE A 87 -8.28 -4.34 -12.82
CA ILE A 87 -9.46 -5.19 -12.90
C ILE A 87 -10.67 -4.28 -13.12
N ASP A 88 -11.58 -4.69 -13.99
CA ASP A 88 -12.86 -4.02 -14.15
C ASP A 88 -13.68 -4.12 -12.86
N ALA A 89 -13.99 -2.98 -12.25
CA ALA A 89 -14.67 -2.94 -10.96
C ALA A 89 -16.06 -3.61 -10.96
N ALA A 90 -16.71 -3.73 -12.11
CA ALA A 90 -18.05 -4.30 -12.25
C ALA A 90 -18.04 -5.79 -12.61
N SER A 91 -17.15 -6.24 -13.50
CA SER A 91 -17.10 -7.62 -13.97
C SER A 91 -16.05 -8.51 -13.29
N GLY A 92 -15.02 -7.92 -12.67
CA GLY A 92 -13.88 -8.67 -12.14
C GLY A 92 -12.90 -9.16 -13.21
N GLU A 93 -13.11 -8.79 -14.48
CA GLU A 93 -12.21 -9.17 -15.57
C GLU A 93 -10.95 -8.30 -15.56
N THR A 94 -9.79 -8.92 -15.72
CA THR A 94 -8.52 -8.22 -15.90
C THR A 94 -8.58 -7.35 -17.15
N ARG A 95 -8.42 -6.03 -16.99
CA ARG A 95 -8.33 -5.08 -18.10
C ARG A 95 -6.93 -5.07 -18.71
N TRP A 96 -5.93 -5.02 -17.84
CA TRP A 96 -4.53 -5.08 -18.22
C TRP A 96 -3.67 -5.52 -17.04
N GLU A 97 -2.47 -5.98 -17.37
CA GLU A 97 -1.38 -6.24 -16.45
C GLU A 97 -0.20 -5.36 -16.86
N LEU A 98 0.38 -4.66 -15.90
CA LEU A 98 1.52 -3.78 -16.12
C LEU A 98 2.73 -4.64 -16.46
N THR A 99 3.36 -4.37 -17.60
CA THR A 99 4.67 -4.96 -17.88
C THR A 99 5.71 -4.22 -17.06
N PRO A 100 6.44 -4.88 -16.12
CA PRO A 100 7.46 -4.20 -15.34
C PRO A 100 8.49 -3.52 -16.25
N PRO A 101 8.98 -2.32 -15.92
CA PRO A 101 9.99 -1.66 -16.72
C PRO A 101 11.25 -2.52 -16.87
N SER A 102 11.98 -2.31 -17.96
CA SER A 102 13.20 -3.08 -18.22
C SER A 102 14.22 -2.93 -17.09
N GLY A 103 14.51 -4.03 -16.37
CA GLY A 103 15.45 -4.04 -15.26
C GLY A 103 14.80 -3.87 -13.89
N ALA A 104 13.47 -3.69 -13.82
CA ALA A 104 12.72 -3.78 -12.58
C ALA A 104 12.85 -5.19 -11.96
N GLY A 105 13.03 -5.22 -10.64
CA GLY A 105 12.75 -6.37 -9.80
C GLY A 105 11.34 -6.25 -9.21
N GLU A 106 11.23 -6.43 -7.89
CA GLU A 106 9.97 -6.38 -7.14
C GLU A 106 9.52 -4.94 -6.87
N VAL A 107 8.21 -4.74 -6.72
CA VAL A 107 7.62 -3.52 -6.14
C VAL A 107 8.06 -3.44 -4.68
N CYS A 108 8.57 -2.28 -4.27
CA CYS A 108 9.02 -2.07 -2.89
C CYS A 108 8.49 -0.79 -2.23
N ALA A 109 7.87 0.10 -3.00
CA ALA A 109 7.08 1.19 -2.46
C ALA A 109 5.91 1.51 -3.39
N ILE A 110 4.79 1.90 -2.80
CA ILE A 110 3.52 2.15 -3.47
C ILE A 110 2.97 3.47 -2.93
N ALA A 111 2.51 4.35 -3.81
CA ALA A 111 1.79 5.54 -3.38
C ALA A 111 0.52 5.09 -2.63
N PRO A 112 0.23 5.61 -1.42
CA PRO A 112 -0.89 5.12 -0.63
C PRO A 112 -2.24 5.31 -1.34
N GLU A 113 -2.34 6.34 -2.18
CA GLU A 113 -3.55 6.73 -2.88
C GLU A 113 -3.29 7.07 -4.35
N LEU A 114 -4.36 7.03 -5.14
CA LEU A 114 -4.40 7.61 -6.49
C LEU A 114 -4.73 9.10 -6.40
N ASN A 115 -4.26 9.89 -7.36
CA ASN A 115 -4.82 11.22 -7.56
C ASN A 115 -6.25 11.16 -8.17
N ASP A 116 -6.90 12.31 -8.29
CA ASP A 116 -8.24 12.46 -8.89
C ASP A 116 -8.35 11.98 -10.34
N GLN A 117 -7.24 11.82 -11.05
CA GLN A 117 -7.18 11.31 -12.42
C GLN A 117 -7.02 9.78 -12.47
N GLY A 118 -6.92 9.11 -11.33
CA GLY A 118 -6.66 7.68 -11.23
C GLY A 118 -5.21 7.30 -11.52
N VAL A 119 -4.26 8.23 -11.33
CA VAL A 119 -2.82 8.00 -11.48
C VAL A 119 -2.21 7.65 -10.13
N GLY A 120 -1.43 6.57 -10.11
CA GLY A 120 -0.63 6.14 -8.98
C GLY A 120 0.84 6.00 -9.36
N ALA A 121 1.69 5.78 -8.36
CA ALA A 121 3.12 5.59 -8.56
C ALA A 121 3.64 4.42 -7.73
N LEU A 122 4.63 3.74 -8.29
CA LEU A 122 5.29 2.57 -7.73
C LEU A 122 6.80 2.77 -7.85
N VAL A 123 7.55 2.27 -6.88
CA VAL A 123 9.00 2.16 -6.98
C VAL A 123 9.38 0.70 -6.96
N TYR A 124 10.16 0.30 -7.95
CA TYR A 124 10.70 -1.04 -8.09
C TYR A 124 12.14 -1.08 -7.60
N SER A 125 12.53 -2.25 -7.11
CA SER A 125 13.94 -2.59 -7.03
C SER A 125 14.56 -2.75 -8.42
N VAL A 126 15.89 -2.72 -8.52
CA VAL A 126 16.59 -2.92 -9.80
C VAL A 126 17.38 -4.23 -9.78
N GLY A 127 17.07 -5.15 -10.70
CA GLY A 127 17.65 -6.49 -10.74
C GLY A 127 17.41 -7.27 -9.45
N ASP A 128 18.43 -7.96 -8.94
CA ASP A 128 18.38 -8.72 -7.68
C ASP A 128 18.85 -7.87 -6.47
N SER A 129 18.71 -6.54 -6.54
CA SER A 129 19.14 -5.65 -5.44
C SER A 129 17.98 -5.29 -4.53
N ASP A 130 18.27 -5.04 -3.26
CA ASP A 130 17.29 -4.50 -2.30
C ASP A 130 17.12 -2.97 -2.44
N THR A 131 17.60 -2.39 -3.55
CA THR A 131 17.69 -0.95 -3.77
C THR A 131 16.53 -0.47 -4.65
N CYS A 132 15.67 0.37 -4.06
CA CYS A 132 14.41 0.83 -4.61
C CYS A 132 14.56 2.14 -5.36
N THR A 133 14.89 2.06 -6.65
CA THR A 133 15.31 3.24 -7.41
C THR A 133 14.68 3.38 -8.78
N LEU A 134 13.73 2.52 -9.15
CA LEU A 134 13.05 2.64 -10.43
C LEU A 134 11.59 3.04 -10.24
N LEU A 135 11.31 4.33 -10.43
CA LEU A 135 9.96 4.88 -10.41
C LEU A 135 9.20 4.44 -11.68
N SER A 136 7.95 4.04 -11.49
CA SER A 136 6.96 3.79 -12.53
C SER A 136 5.65 4.50 -12.18
N VAL A 137 5.13 5.31 -13.10
CA VAL A 137 3.88 6.05 -12.91
C VAL A 137 2.81 5.45 -13.80
N VAL A 138 1.64 5.17 -13.24
CA VAL A 138 0.62 4.30 -13.85
C VAL A 138 -0.74 4.98 -13.81
N ASP A 139 -1.43 5.04 -14.95
CA ASP A 139 -2.84 5.42 -15.04
C ASP A 139 -3.70 4.16 -14.92
N THR A 140 -4.39 4.01 -13.79
CA THR A 140 -5.24 2.85 -13.49
C THR A 140 -6.43 2.71 -14.44
N THR A 141 -6.85 3.83 -15.04
CA THR A 141 -8.03 3.95 -15.92
C THR A 141 -7.68 3.75 -17.39
N ALA A 142 -6.38 3.69 -17.72
CA ALA A 142 -5.89 3.48 -19.06
C ALA A 142 -6.39 2.13 -19.63
N ALA A 143 -6.42 2.06 -20.96
CA ALA A 143 -6.77 0.84 -21.67
C ALA A 143 -5.62 -0.19 -21.71
N THR A 144 -4.42 0.21 -21.30
CA THR A 144 -3.19 -0.59 -21.37
C THR A 144 -2.40 -0.44 -20.09
N GLY A 145 -1.75 -1.52 -19.64
CA GLY A 145 -0.80 -1.51 -18.53
C GLY A 145 0.59 -1.05 -18.98
N GLU A 146 0.66 0.07 -19.69
CA GLU A 146 1.94 0.72 -20.00
C GLU A 146 2.12 1.89 -19.03
N PRO A 147 3.31 2.05 -18.42
CA PRO A 147 3.54 3.19 -17.55
C PRO A 147 3.47 4.50 -18.34
N LEU A 148 2.94 5.56 -17.73
CA LEU A 148 2.97 6.91 -18.28
C LEU A 148 4.41 7.35 -18.54
N PHE A 149 5.29 7.08 -17.56
CA PHE A 149 6.73 7.17 -17.69
C PHE A 149 7.42 6.33 -16.60
N THR A 150 8.73 6.14 -16.78
CA THR A 150 9.60 5.46 -15.82
C THR A 150 10.86 6.28 -15.61
N GLN A 151 11.39 6.32 -14.40
CA GLN A 151 12.54 7.17 -14.08
C GLN A 151 13.46 6.51 -13.06
N ASP A 152 14.77 6.63 -13.27
CA ASP A 152 15.78 6.25 -12.29
C ASP A 152 15.86 7.37 -11.23
N VAL A 153 15.56 7.01 -9.98
CA VAL A 153 15.57 7.85 -8.78
C VAL A 153 16.64 7.36 -7.80
N THR A 154 17.76 6.83 -8.32
CA THR A 154 18.89 6.41 -7.50
C THR A 154 19.47 7.61 -6.74
N PRO A 155 19.56 7.55 -5.40
CA PRO A 155 20.14 8.61 -4.60
C PRO A 155 21.64 8.79 -4.91
N GLU A 156 22.19 9.97 -4.67
CA GLU A 156 23.58 10.30 -5.04
C GLU A 156 24.60 9.41 -4.31
N ASP A 157 24.28 8.97 -3.09
CA ASP A 157 25.12 8.06 -2.29
C ASP A 157 24.90 6.57 -2.64
N GLY A 158 23.88 6.28 -3.45
CA GLY A 158 23.50 4.94 -3.91
C GLY A 158 22.82 4.06 -2.85
N LEU A 159 22.41 4.63 -1.71
CA LEU A 159 21.72 3.91 -0.64
C LEU A 159 20.26 4.33 -0.56
N SER A 160 19.34 3.41 -0.87
CA SER A 160 17.92 3.62 -0.59
C SER A 160 17.54 2.92 0.72
N SER A 161 16.85 3.63 1.61
CA SER A 161 16.24 3.04 2.81
C SER A 161 14.90 3.73 3.06
N PHE A 162 13.82 2.95 3.18
CA PHE A 162 12.44 3.42 3.33
C PHE A 162 12.05 4.44 2.25
N VAL A 163 11.56 3.93 1.12
CA VAL A 163 11.17 4.80 -0.01
C VAL A 163 9.76 5.34 0.20
N GLY A 164 9.66 6.66 0.31
CA GLY A 164 8.39 7.37 0.27
C GLY A 164 8.02 7.71 -1.17
N VAL A 165 6.77 7.51 -1.53
CA VAL A 165 6.23 7.91 -2.84
C VAL A 165 4.80 8.42 -2.67
N SER A 166 4.47 9.53 -3.32
CA SER A 166 3.10 10.05 -3.39
C SER A 166 2.76 10.56 -4.78
N VAL A 167 1.47 10.60 -5.07
CA VAL A 167 0.91 11.25 -6.26
C VAL A 167 -0.18 12.22 -5.81
N THR A 168 0.05 13.52 -5.98
CA THR A 168 -0.87 14.57 -5.54
C THR A 168 -1.07 15.58 -6.66
N GLY A 169 -2.33 15.81 -7.04
CA GLY A 169 -2.64 16.63 -8.22
C GLY A 169 -1.93 16.10 -9.46
N ASP A 170 -1.17 16.95 -10.16
CA ASP A 170 -0.37 16.57 -11.33
C ASP A 170 1.11 16.28 -10.98
N THR A 171 1.45 16.02 -9.72
CA THR A 171 2.84 15.83 -9.25
C THR A 171 3.04 14.45 -8.63
N VAL A 172 4.18 13.84 -8.94
CA VAL A 172 4.72 12.62 -8.33
C VAL A 172 5.97 13.01 -7.55
N THR A 173 6.02 12.65 -6.27
CA THR A 173 7.16 12.93 -5.39
C THR A 173 7.72 11.63 -4.85
N VAL A 174 9.04 11.48 -4.88
CA VAL A 174 9.75 10.29 -4.38
C VAL A 174 10.90 10.70 -3.47
N THR A 175 10.97 10.07 -2.31
CA THR A 175 12.04 10.19 -1.33
C THR A 175 12.70 8.81 -1.19
N PRO A 176 13.76 8.49 -1.95
CA PRO A 176 14.37 7.15 -1.94
C PRO A 176 15.11 6.83 -0.63
N GLY A 177 15.16 7.77 0.31
CA GLY A 177 15.92 7.72 1.55
C GLY A 177 17.02 8.77 1.58
N GLY A 178 17.51 9.10 2.77
CA GLY A 178 18.57 10.09 2.93
C GLY A 178 18.11 11.51 2.62
N THR A 179 18.88 12.23 1.81
CA THR A 179 18.68 13.67 1.55
C THR A 179 18.14 13.99 0.16
N ASP A 180 17.93 12.97 -0.67
CA ASP A 180 17.50 13.13 -2.05
C ASP A 180 15.96 13.24 -2.15
N LEU A 181 15.51 14.10 -3.05
CA LEU A 181 14.12 14.33 -3.36
C LEU A 181 13.95 14.44 -4.87
N PHE A 182 13.12 13.58 -5.43
CA PHE A 182 12.78 13.61 -6.84
C PHE A 182 11.32 14.02 -7.02
N ARG A 183 11.07 14.98 -7.90
CA ARG A 183 9.72 15.47 -8.21
C ARG A 183 9.53 15.48 -9.72
N TYR A 184 8.39 14.97 -10.15
CA TYR A 184 8.00 14.94 -11.56
C TYR A 184 6.55 15.36 -11.70
N SER A 185 6.20 15.95 -12.83
CA SER A 185 4.79 15.99 -13.23
C SER A 185 4.32 14.59 -13.63
N VAL A 186 3.02 14.33 -13.62
CA VAL A 186 2.43 13.08 -14.16
C VAL A 186 2.74 12.89 -15.66
N ALA A 187 3.15 13.95 -16.36
CA ALA A 187 3.62 13.89 -17.75
C ALA A 187 5.11 13.52 -17.89
N GLY A 188 5.86 13.41 -16.78
CA GLY A 188 7.26 13.03 -16.73
C GLY A 188 8.27 14.18 -16.77
N ASP A 189 7.82 15.44 -16.75
CA ASP A 189 8.72 16.59 -16.64
C ASP A 189 9.25 16.71 -15.20
N GLU A 190 10.58 16.83 -15.02
CA GLU A 190 11.21 17.07 -13.72
C GLU A 190 10.80 18.43 -13.14
N LEU A 191 10.46 18.43 -11.85
CA LEU A 191 10.07 19.61 -11.08
C LEU A 191 11.15 19.92 -10.05
N PRO A 192 11.36 21.20 -9.70
CA PRO A 192 12.37 21.56 -8.71
C PRO A 192 12.00 21.05 -7.32
N ALA A 193 13.01 20.62 -6.56
CA ALA A 193 12.89 20.44 -5.11
C ALA A 193 12.59 21.81 -4.45
N PRO A 194 11.74 21.85 -3.41
CA PRO A 194 11.56 23.06 -2.62
C PRO A 194 12.86 23.48 -1.93
N GLU A 195 13.06 24.78 -1.77
CA GLU A 195 14.19 25.35 -1.02
C GLU A 195 13.79 25.55 0.45
N MET A 196 14.66 25.15 1.39
CA MET A 196 14.42 25.40 2.81
C MET A 196 14.63 26.89 3.15
N PRO A 197 13.62 27.62 3.67
CA PRO A 197 13.67 29.09 3.80
C PRO A 197 14.83 29.63 4.65
N ASP A 198 15.09 29.04 5.81
CA ASP A 198 16.12 29.48 6.77
C ASP A 198 17.36 28.57 6.81
N ALA A 199 17.42 27.55 5.93
CA ALA A 199 18.48 26.55 5.91
C ALA A 199 18.99 26.23 4.50
N ALA A 200 18.94 27.22 3.58
CA ALA A 200 19.39 27.06 2.20
C ALA A 200 20.86 26.57 2.06
N GLU A 201 21.70 26.88 3.06
CA GLU A 201 23.10 26.41 3.14
C GLU A 201 23.27 24.95 3.56
N CYS A 202 22.19 24.31 4.03
CA CYS A 202 22.12 22.90 4.43
C CYS A 202 21.17 22.10 3.53
N GLN A 203 20.87 22.59 2.33
CA GLN A 203 19.94 21.93 1.41
C GLN A 203 20.36 20.47 1.10
N ASP A 204 21.66 20.18 1.10
CA ASP A 204 22.25 18.84 0.92
C ASP A 204 22.12 17.93 2.16
N ARG A 205 21.43 18.39 3.21
CA ARG A 205 21.24 17.69 4.48
C ARG A 205 19.78 17.60 4.91
N VAL A 206 18.86 18.04 4.04
CA VAL A 206 17.43 17.97 4.34
C VAL A 206 17.00 16.53 4.20
N ASN A 207 16.53 15.92 5.27
CA ASN A 207 15.83 14.65 5.22
C ASN A 207 14.38 14.93 4.77
N TRP A 208 13.97 14.26 3.70
CA TRP A 208 12.66 14.47 3.09
C TRP A 208 11.73 13.29 3.41
N THR A 209 10.51 13.62 3.80
CA THR A 209 9.43 12.65 3.97
C THR A 209 8.22 13.11 3.18
N VAL A 210 7.58 12.20 2.45
CA VAL A 210 6.38 12.49 1.66
C VAL A 210 5.23 11.55 2.03
N GLY A 211 4.01 12.07 2.08
CA GLY A 211 2.79 11.31 2.30
C GLY A 211 1.53 12.16 2.11
N GLY A 212 0.56 11.63 1.35
CA GLY A 212 -0.65 12.38 0.99
C GLY A 212 -0.33 13.73 0.32
N ASP A 213 -1.01 14.78 0.77
CA ASP A 213 -0.85 16.15 0.26
C ASP A 213 0.40 16.89 0.77
N TYR A 214 1.20 16.25 1.63
CA TYR A 214 2.28 16.90 2.34
C TYR A 214 3.66 16.36 1.97
N LEU A 215 4.61 17.28 1.89
CA LEU A 215 6.04 17.02 1.84
C LEU A 215 6.68 17.74 3.03
N VAL A 216 7.46 17.02 3.84
CA VAL A 216 8.14 17.59 4.99
C VAL A 216 9.64 17.52 4.77
N GLY A 217 10.29 18.67 4.93
CA GLY A 217 11.75 18.78 4.98
C GLY A 217 12.19 18.98 6.42
N ASP A 218 13.01 18.07 6.94
CA ASP A 218 13.67 18.17 8.23
C ASP A 218 15.17 18.37 8.05
N VAL A 219 15.73 19.44 8.60
CA VAL A 219 17.15 19.75 8.50
C VAL A 219 17.80 19.92 9.86
N GLN A 220 18.96 19.29 10.01
CA GLN A 220 19.85 19.42 11.16
C GLN A 220 21.21 19.97 10.70
N CYS A 221 21.43 21.27 10.91
CA CYS A 221 22.69 21.97 10.59
C CYS A 221 23.65 22.03 11.79
N ASP A 222 23.91 20.88 12.41
CA ASP A 222 24.68 20.75 13.65
C ASP A 222 26.15 21.22 13.55
N ILE A 223 26.80 21.07 12.37
CA ILE A 223 28.23 21.37 12.23
C ILE A 223 28.52 22.89 12.19
N MET A 224 27.54 23.73 11.84
CA MET A 224 27.80 25.13 11.52
C MET A 224 26.95 26.14 12.30
N THR A 225 25.68 25.84 12.61
CA THR A 225 24.73 26.87 13.05
C THR A 225 23.70 26.45 14.12
N GLU A 226 23.70 25.20 14.62
CA GLU A 226 22.66 24.70 15.55
C GLU A 226 21.23 24.95 15.03
N VAL A 227 21.03 24.93 13.70
CA VAL A 227 19.70 25.08 13.10
C VAL A 227 19.02 23.72 13.03
N TYR A 228 17.90 23.62 13.73
CA TYR A 228 16.97 22.51 13.65
C TYR A 228 15.67 23.06 13.07
N GLN A 229 15.39 22.76 11.81
CA GLN A 229 14.22 23.31 11.14
C GLN A 229 13.35 22.18 10.59
N LEU A 230 12.04 22.33 10.79
CA LEU A 230 11.01 21.51 10.15
C LEU A 230 10.19 22.41 9.23
N THR A 231 10.02 22.04 7.98
CA THR A 231 9.20 22.80 7.03
C THR A 231 8.20 21.87 6.37
N ALA A 232 6.94 22.27 6.36
CA ALA A 232 5.91 21.61 5.59
C ALA A 232 5.71 22.34 4.25
N PHE A 233 5.56 21.55 3.20
CA PHE A 233 5.28 21.99 1.84
C PHE A 233 4.02 21.29 1.33
N ASP A 234 3.31 21.97 0.45
CA ASP A 234 2.30 21.36 -0.41
C ASP A 234 3.01 20.39 -1.37
N ALA A 235 2.67 19.11 -1.36
CA ALA A 235 3.36 18.10 -2.18
C ALA A 235 3.15 18.35 -3.69
N ALA A 236 1.99 18.86 -4.08
CA ALA A 236 1.66 19.12 -5.47
C ALA A 236 2.45 20.32 -6.03
N GLU A 237 2.39 21.45 -5.33
CA GLU A 237 2.98 22.72 -5.79
C GLU A 237 4.45 22.87 -5.36
N GLY A 238 4.86 22.24 -4.25
CA GLY A 238 6.16 22.43 -3.61
C GLY A 238 6.30 23.78 -2.92
N THR A 239 5.18 24.45 -2.65
CA THR A 239 5.14 25.72 -1.94
C THR A 239 5.19 25.50 -0.44
N GLU A 240 5.94 26.34 0.26
CA GLU A 240 5.96 26.35 1.72
C GLU A 240 4.55 26.60 2.28
N LEU A 241 4.13 25.75 3.21
CA LEU A 241 2.93 25.94 4.02
C LEU A 241 3.29 26.67 5.31
N TRP A 242 4.28 26.14 6.04
CA TRP A 242 4.81 26.71 7.27
C TRP A 242 6.22 26.20 7.55
N THR A 243 6.95 26.95 8.38
CA THR A 243 8.29 26.61 8.86
C THR A 243 8.35 26.74 10.38
N LEU A 244 8.90 25.73 11.04
CA LEU A 244 9.36 25.75 12.44
C LEU A 244 10.88 25.92 12.46
N PRO A 245 11.41 27.15 12.62
CA PRO A 245 12.85 27.42 12.48
C PRO A 245 13.69 26.92 13.66
N GLU A 246 13.05 26.58 14.78
CA GLU A 246 13.66 26.03 15.99
C GLU A 246 12.81 24.84 16.45
N ARG A 247 12.77 23.75 15.66
CA ARG A 247 12.02 22.54 16.06
C ARG A 247 12.65 21.96 17.34
N PRO A 248 11.85 21.37 18.24
CA PRO A 248 12.37 20.69 19.43
C PRO A 248 13.38 19.58 19.06
N GLU A 249 14.51 19.54 19.79
CA GLU A 249 15.58 18.55 19.55
C GLU A 249 15.09 17.12 19.78
N GLU A 250 14.11 16.93 20.67
CA GLU A 250 13.52 15.63 20.99
C GLU A 250 12.72 14.99 19.84
N TRP A 251 12.46 15.69 18.75
CA TRP A 251 11.71 15.14 17.61
C TRP A 251 12.58 14.37 16.61
N ASP A 252 13.93 14.39 16.75
CA ASP A 252 14.94 13.62 15.99
C ASP A 252 14.47 12.96 14.67
N GLY A 253 14.08 13.76 13.67
CA GLY A 253 13.68 13.26 12.36
C GLY A 253 12.18 13.03 12.19
N VAL A 254 11.70 13.16 10.95
CA VAL A 254 10.40 12.62 10.54
C VAL A 254 10.63 11.26 9.89
N ALA A 255 9.98 10.23 10.44
CA ALA A 255 10.02 8.87 9.91
C ALA A 255 8.99 8.68 8.79
N GLU A 256 7.78 9.18 9.01
CA GLU A 256 6.62 8.92 8.15
C GLU A 256 5.59 10.06 8.27
N ILE A 257 4.84 10.29 7.20
CA ILE A 257 3.64 11.13 7.20
C ILE A 257 2.44 10.19 7.10
N VAL A 258 1.51 10.29 8.05
CA VAL A 258 0.28 9.49 8.03
C VAL A 258 -0.71 10.12 7.03
N PRO A 259 -1.19 9.39 6.02
CA PRO A 259 -2.09 9.95 5.01
C PRO A 259 -3.43 10.43 5.59
N GLY A 260 -3.75 11.71 5.43
CA GLY A 260 -5.01 12.31 5.85
C GLY A 260 -5.05 13.83 5.66
N ASP A 261 -6.18 14.45 6.01
CA ASP A 261 -6.41 15.90 5.79
C ASP A 261 -5.47 16.79 6.63
N LEU A 262 -5.12 16.35 7.84
CA LEU A 262 -4.21 17.06 8.73
C LEU A 262 -2.79 16.52 8.58
N LEU A 263 -1.80 17.40 8.49
CA LEU A 263 -0.41 16.99 8.53
C LEU A 263 -0.11 16.32 9.88
N THR A 264 0.05 14.99 9.82
CA THR A 264 0.38 14.16 10.96
C THR A 264 1.65 13.38 10.65
N VAL A 265 2.67 13.54 11.49
CA VAL A 265 3.98 12.91 11.29
C VAL A 265 4.31 11.98 12.44
N ARG A 266 4.95 10.87 12.12
CA ARG A 266 5.62 10.00 13.10
C ARG A 266 7.10 10.38 13.16
N THR A 267 7.61 10.70 14.34
CA THR A 267 9.04 11.02 14.54
C THR A 267 9.90 9.75 14.56
N SER A 268 11.19 9.81 14.22
CA SER A 268 12.09 8.63 14.20
C SER A 268 12.85 8.33 15.51
N THR A 269 12.32 8.75 16.67
CA THR A 269 13.09 8.76 17.92
C THR A 269 12.94 7.46 18.74
N VAL A 270 13.69 7.33 19.83
CA VAL A 270 13.50 6.22 20.80
C VAL A 270 12.13 6.30 21.50
N GLU A 271 11.53 7.49 21.53
CA GLU A 271 10.17 7.73 22.01
C GLU A 271 9.34 8.14 20.80
N ASP A 272 8.97 7.18 19.93
CA ASP A 272 8.14 7.45 18.76
C ASP A 272 6.90 8.27 19.16
N ARG A 273 6.68 9.38 18.45
CA ARG A 273 5.58 10.31 18.68
C ARG A 273 4.81 10.50 17.41
N LEU A 274 3.49 10.60 17.57
CA LEU A 274 2.61 11.09 16.52
C LEU A 274 2.30 12.56 16.81
N LEU A 275 2.76 13.44 15.92
CA LEU A 275 2.54 14.89 16.02
C LEU A 275 1.58 15.33 14.92
N THR A 276 0.48 15.97 15.29
CA THR A 276 -0.46 16.57 14.32
C THR A 276 -0.36 18.09 14.37
N PHE A 277 -0.28 18.72 13.21
CA PHE A 277 -0.13 20.16 13.05
C PHE A 277 -1.40 20.78 12.45
N ASP A 278 -1.65 22.05 12.77
CA ASP A 278 -2.63 22.85 12.06
C ASP A 278 -2.03 23.52 10.80
N GLU A 279 -2.87 24.30 10.11
CA GLU A 279 -2.47 25.06 8.91
C GLU A 279 -1.37 26.10 9.18
N ALA A 280 -1.18 26.54 10.43
CA ALA A 280 -0.15 27.50 10.83
C ALA A 280 1.15 26.82 11.29
N GLY A 281 1.19 25.49 11.35
CA GLY A 281 2.30 24.71 11.88
C GLY A 281 2.33 24.64 13.41
N GLU A 282 1.25 25.02 14.10
CA GLU A 282 1.14 24.79 15.54
C GLU A 282 0.76 23.33 15.81
N VAL A 283 1.39 22.72 16.81
CA VAL A 283 1.06 21.35 17.23
C VAL A 283 -0.35 21.34 17.85
N LEU A 284 -1.30 20.70 17.17
CA LEU A 284 -2.66 20.45 17.66
C LEU A 284 -2.65 19.35 18.71
N SER A 285 -1.93 18.28 18.42
CA SER A 285 -1.85 17.12 19.30
C SER A 285 -0.51 16.41 19.23
N GLU A 286 -0.21 15.73 20.33
CA GLU A 286 0.95 14.87 20.49
C GLU A 286 0.49 13.59 21.17
N VAL A 287 0.70 12.47 20.50
CA VAL A 287 0.51 11.13 21.07
C VAL A 287 1.88 10.53 21.28
N LEU A 288 2.23 10.31 22.54
CA LEU A 288 3.42 9.55 22.90
C LEU A 288 3.07 8.06 22.76
N GLU A 289 3.88 7.31 22.01
CA GLU A 289 3.77 5.84 21.98
C GLU A 289 4.13 5.22 23.36
N VAL A 290 4.42 6.02 24.38
CA VAL A 290 4.51 5.60 25.80
C VAL A 290 3.62 6.49 26.66
N GLN A 291 2.49 5.97 27.16
CA GLN A 291 1.61 6.70 28.09
C GLN A 291 1.45 5.92 29.41
N ASP A 292 1.69 6.57 30.54
CA ASP A 292 1.49 6.01 31.90
C ASP A 292 2.21 4.66 32.17
N GLY A 293 3.36 4.44 31.54
CA GLY A 293 4.16 3.21 31.68
C GLY A 293 3.65 2.02 30.87
N SER A 294 2.72 2.27 29.94
CA SER A 294 2.23 1.31 28.96
C SER A 294 2.60 1.85 27.56
N GLU A 295 3.30 1.05 26.77
CA GLU A 295 3.64 1.38 25.38
C GLU A 295 2.38 1.27 24.52
N VAL A 296 1.93 2.37 23.90
CA VAL A 296 1.00 2.35 22.77
C VAL A 296 1.84 2.17 21.51
N GLU A 297 2.14 0.92 21.17
CA GLU A 297 2.88 0.61 19.93
C GLU A 297 1.89 0.72 18.77
N LEU A 298 2.04 1.75 17.93
CA LEU A 298 1.21 1.93 16.74
C LEU A 298 1.89 1.31 15.54
N THR A 299 1.20 0.39 14.86
CA THR A 299 1.62 -0.07 13.54
C THR A 299 0.94 0.80 12.50
N LEU A 300 1.69 1.73 11.90
CA LEU A 300 1.20 2.62 10.85
C LEU A 300 1.66 2.19 9.45
N TYR A 301 2.72 1.39 9.39
CA TYR A 301 3.33 0.95 8.14
C TYR A 301 2.44 -0.01 7.38
N GLY A 302 2.13 0.33 6.13
CA GLY A 302 1.41 -0.52 5.18
C GLY A 302 -0.10 -0.25 5.14
N PRO A 303 -0.76 -0.54 4.00
CA PRO A 303 -2.15 -0.12 3.74
C PRO A 303 -3.20 -0.82 4.61
N ASN A 304 -2.79 -1.76 5.47
CA ASN A 304 -3.65 -2.68 6.21
C ASN A 304 -3.73 -2.40 7.70
N TYR A 305 -2.89 -1.48 8.17
CA TYR A 305 -2.69 -1.26 9.60
C TYR A 305 -3.22 0.08 10.05
N SER A 306 -3.43 1.04 9.14
CA SER A 306 -4.06 2.29 9.52
C SER A 306 -4.90 2.90 8.40
N THR A 307 -5.88 3.71 8.80
CA THR A 307 -6.67 4.55 7.90
C THR A 307 -7.18 5.77 8.65
N ILE A 308 -7.36 6.89 7.95
CA ILE A 308 -7.90 8.12 8.53
C ILE A 308 -9.30 8.37 7.98
N ARG A 309 -10.22 8.72 8.88
CA ARG A 309 -11.56 9.20 8.54
C ARG A 309 -11.80 10.56 9.20
N GLY A 310 -11.69 11.63 8.41
CA GLY A 310 -11.68 12.99 8.95
C GLY A 310 -10.47 13.18 9.87
N SER A 311 -10.71 13.48 11.15
CA SER A 311 -9.63 13.61 12.15
C SER A 311 -9.39 12.35 12.98
N LEU A 312 -10.08 11.24 12.70
CA LEU A 312 -9.96 10.00 13.46
C LEU A 312 -9.00 9.04 12.75
N LEU A 313 -7.82 8.86 13.33
CA LEU A 313 -6.91 7.78 12.95
C LEU A 313 -7.43 6.47 13.54
N HIS A 314 -7.64 5.48 12.68
CA HIS A 314 -7.86 4.11 13.08
C HIS A 314 -6.55 3.36 12.82
N ALA A 315 -5.97 2.75 13.84
CA ALA A 315 -4.68 2.07 13.71
C ALA A 315 -4.69 0.71 14.40
N ALA A 316 -3.87 -0.18 13.87
CA ALA A 316 -3.47 -1.42 14.49
C ALA A 316 -2.43 -1.15 15.59
N GLY A 317 -2.55 -1.90 16.67
CA GLY A 317 -1.76 -1.69 17.87
C GLY A 317 -2.53 -0.95 18.97
N GLY A 318 -1.91 -0.87 20.13
CA GLY A 318 -2.55 -0.51 21.39
C GLY A 318 -1.57 -0.67 22.55
N LEU A 319 -2.07 -0.85 23.76
CA LEU A 319 -1.29 -0.93 25.02
C LEU A 319 -0.55 -2.28 25.16
N GLY A 320 0.21 -2.68 24.14
CA GLY A 320 1.10 -3.84 24.12
C GLY A 320 0.53 -5.14 23.52
N ASP A 321 -0.56 -5.08 22.75
CA ASP A 321 -1.18 -6.26 22.12
C ASP A 321 -1.52 -6.00 20.64
N SER A 322 -0.99 -6.82 19.73
CA SER A 322 -1.20 -6.70 18.27
C SER A 322 -2.64 -6.95 17.83
N SER A 323 -3.46 -7.52 18.71
CA SER A 323 -4.89 -7.74 18.52
C SER A 323 -5.72 -6.49 18.83
N GLU A 324 -5.13 -5.48 19.50
CA GLU A 324 -5.81 -4.22 19.78
C GLU A 324 -5.88 -3.32 18.55
N ARG A 325 -6.98 -2.58 18.45
CA ARG A 325 -7.20 -1.50 17.50
C ARG A 325 -7.58 -0.25 18.29
N VAL A 326 -7.06 0.89 17.88
CA VAL A 326 -7.31 2.17 18.54
C VAL A 326 -7.85 3.20 17.56
N GLY A 327 -8.75 4.04 18.07
CA GLY A 327 -9.18 5.28 17.43
C GLY A 327 -8.55 6.45 18.15
N ILE A 328 -7.79 7.29 17.44
CA ILE A 328 -7.12 8.47 17.97
C ILE A 328 -7.68 9.71 17.27
N ASP A 329 -8.23 10.65 18.03
CA ASP A 329 -8.63 11.95 17.49
C ASP A 329 -7.39 12.84 17.32
N LEU A 330 -6.96 13.03 16.09
CA LEU A 330 -5.75 13.78 15.72
C LEU A 330 -5.82 15.27 16.08
N ASN A 331 -7.01 15.83 16.35
CA ASN A 331 -7.09 17.20 16.87
C ASN A 331 -6.66 17.32 18.33
N THR A 332 -6.80 16.24 19.10
CA THR A 332 -6.62 16.27 20.56
C THR A 332 -5.56 15.30 21.07
N GLY A 333 -5.19 14.31 20.26
CA GLY A 333 -4.29 13.21 20.63
C GLY A 333 -4.93 12.23 21.60
N ALA A 334 -6.23 12.39 21.89
CA ALA A 334 -6.93 11.51 22.81
C ALA A 334 -7.32 10.20 22.11
N VAL A 335 -7.12 9.08 22.83
CA VAL A 335 -7.73 7.81 22.46
C VAL A 335 -9.25 7.98 22.57
N ALA A 336 -9.93 8.00 21.42
CA ALA A 336 -11.38 8.06 21.32
C ALA A 336 -11.99 6.72 21.77
N TRP A 337 -11.36 5.62 21.35
CA TRP A 337 -11.75 4.27 21.73
C TRP A 337 -10.60 3.28 21.52
N GLN A 338 -10.74 2.11 22.14
CA GLN A 338 -9.84 0.99 22.04
C GLN A 338 -10.68 -0.29 22.05
N GLN A 339 -10.42 -1.19 21.12
CA GLN A 339 -11.15 -2.44 20.94
C GLN A 339 -10.18 -3.58 20.69
N THR A 340 -10.53 -4.77 21.13
CA THR A 340 -9.78 -5.99 20.83
C THR A 340 -10.44 -6.71 19.67
N PHE A 341 -9.65 -7.02 18.66
CA PHE A 341 -10.05 -7.81 17.49
C PHE A 341 -9.21 -9.10 17.42
N PRO A 342 -9.60 -10.08 16.60
CA PRO A 342 -8.70 -11.20 16.26
C PRO A 342 -7.36 -10.71 15.67
N GLU A 343 -6.27 -11.43 15.89
CA GLU A 343 -4.93 -11.04 15.39
C GLU A 343 -4.90 -10.86 13.86
N SER A 344 -5.67 -11.66 13.11
CA SER A 344 -5.79 -11.62 11.64
C SER A 344 -6.75 -10.54 11.13
N THR A 345 -6.85 -9.41 11.83
CA THR A 345 -7.73 -8.30 11.45
C THR A 345 -7.03 -7.31 10.55
N THR A 346 -7.57 -7.13 9.35
CA THR A 346 -7.12 -6.11 8.39
C THR A 346 -8.06 -4.91 8.48
N ILE A 347 -7.49 -3.71 8.50
CA ILE A 347 -8.22 -2.45 8.48
C ILE A 347 -8.00 -1.73 7.15
N GLY A 348 -9.03 -1.04 6.68
CA GLY A 348 -8.97 -0.21 5.47
C GLY A 348 -10.29 0.53 5.30
N GLY A 349 -10.59 1.02 4.11
CA GLY A 349 -11.86 1.71 3.86
C GLY A 349 -11.80 2.75 2.77
N ASP A 350 -12.62 3.77 2.91
CA ASP A 350 -12.63 5.00 2.12
C ASP A 350 -12.75 6.22 3.04
N ALA A 351 -12.74 7.42 2.46
CA ALA A 351 -12.91 8.68 3.20
C ALA A 351 -14.23 8.75 4.00
N GLU A 352 -15.23 7.94 3.66
CA GLU A 352 -16.54 7.95 4.30
C GLU A 352 -16.71 6.86 5.36
N ARG A 353 -15.95 5.77 5.28
CA ARG A 353 -16.13 4.57 6.11
C ARG A 353 -14.81 3.86 6.38
N THR A 354 -14.62 3.51 7.64
CA THR A 354 -13.60 2.56 8.05
C THR A 354 -14.20 1.16 8.15
N MET A 355 -13.49 0.20 7.60
CA MET A 355 -13.88 -1.19 7.47
C MET A 355 -12.83 -2.08 8.11
N VAL A 356 -13.28 -3.19 8.67
CA VAL A 356 -12.41 -4.27 9.11
C VAL A 356 -12.86 -5.58 8.50
N VAL A 357 -11.90 -6.44 8.18
CA VAL A 357 -12.15 -7.86 7.94
C VAL A 357 -11.36 -8.64 8.98
N TYR A 358 -12.05 -9.51 9.71
CA TYR A 358 -11.46 -10.32 10.78
C TYR A 358 -11.99 -11.74 10.76
N GLN A 359 -11.23 -12.67 11.34
CA GLN A 359 -11.62 -14.06 11.49
C GLN A 359 -12.27 -14.31 12.86
N ASP A 360 -13.51 -14.79 12.90
CA ASP A 360 -14.20 -15.08 14.16
C ASP A 360 -13.74 -16.41 14.81
N GLU A 361 -14.34 -16.76 15.95
CA GLU A 361 -14.02 -17.99 16.70
C GLU A 361 -14.33 -19.29 15.92
N GLU A 362 -15.16 -19.22 14.88
CA GLU A 362 -15.51 -20.33 13.99
C GLU A 362 -14.64 -20.35 12.72
N TYR A 363 -13.61 -19.51 12.67
CA TYR A 363 -12.71 -19.32 11.53
C TYR A 363 -13.37 -18.70 10.29
N VAL A 364 -14.54 -18.07 10.46
CA VAL A 364 -15.25 -17.38 9.37
C VAL A 364 -14.72 -15.95 9.26
N LEU A 365 -14.36 -15.54 8.04
CA LEU A 365 -14.03 -14.14 7.77
C LEU A 365 -15.31 -13.29 7.78
N ARG A 366 -15.32 -12.23 8.58
CA ARG A 366 -16.43 -11.28 8.65
C ARG A 366 -15.96 -9.89 8.28
N ALA A 367 -16.81 -9.21 7.50
CA ALA A 367 -16.64 -7.80 7.21
C ALA A 367 -17.54 -6.98 8.14
N ALA A 368 -16.98 -5.93 8.74
CA ALA A 368 -17.72 -4.99 9.58
C ALA A 368 -17.30 -3.55 9.26
N SER A 369 -18.23 -2.61 9.43
CA SER A 369 -17.89 -1.19 9.52
C SER A 369 -17.57 -0.83 10.97
N LEU A 370 -16.63 0.09 11.20
CA LEU A 370 -16.32 0.59 12.53
C LEU A 370 -17.08 1.88 12.81
N SER A 371 -17.73 1.96 13.99
CA SER A 371 -18.24 3.23 14.50
C SER A 371 -17.09 4.18 14.83
N PRO A 372 -17.11 5.43 14.34
CA PRO A 372 -16.09 6.40 14.72
C PRO A 372 -16.19 6.81 16.19
N GLU A 373 -17.36 6.66 16.82
CA GLU A 373 -17.60 7.07 18.20
C GLU A 373 -17.01 6.12 19.25
N ASP A 374 -17.07 4.81 19.02
CA ASP A 374 -16.66 3.80 20.02
C ASP A 374 -15.88 2.62 19.45
N GLY A 375 -15.60 2.61 18.14
CA GLY A 375 -14.90 1.52 17.45
C GLY A 375 -15.71 0.23 17.37
N ALA A 376 -16.98 0.22 17.79
CA ALA A 376 -17.78 -0.99 17.78
C ALA A 376 -18.01 -1.45 16.33
N PRO A 377 -17.72 -2.73 16.02
CA PRO A 377 -17.98 -3.27 14.70
C PRO A 377 -19.48 -3.45 14.49
N THR A 378 -19.98 -2.94 13.36
CA THR A 378 -21.30 -3.29 12.82
C THR A 378 -21.10 -4.31 11.71
N GLU A 379 -21.38 -5.57 12.01
CA GLU A 379 -21.24 -6.67 11.05
C GLU A 379 -22.11 -6.44 9.82
N LEU A 380 -21.49 -6.52 8.64
CA LEU A 380 -22.15 -6.39 7.35
C LEU A 380 -22.45 -7.77 6.76
N GLY A 381 -21.63 -8.77 7.08
CA GLY A 381 -21.83 -10.16 6.70
C GLY A 381 -20.54 -10.97 6.74
N ALA A 382 -20.68 -12.28 6.50
CA ALA A 382 -19.55 -13.18 6.31
C ALA A 382 -19.02 -13.09 4.86
N LEU A 383 -17.71 -13.21 4.69
CA LEU A 383 -17.09 -13.41 3.37
C LEU A 383 -17.19 -14.90 3.03
N PRO A 384 -17.82 -15.29 1.90
CA PRO A 384 -17.93 -16.69 1.50
C PRO A 384 -16.54 -17.29 1.19
N ASP A 385 -16.35 -18.57 1.47
CA ASP A 385 -15.10 -19.31 1.19
C ASP A 385 -14.80 -19.39 -0.32
N PHE A 386 -13.54 -19.21 -0.75
CA PHE A 386 -13.11 -19.55 -2.11
C PHE A 386 -12.93 -21.05 -2.25
N GLU A 387 -13.78 -21.69 -3.06
CA GLU A 387 -13.62 -23.06 -3.57
C GLU A 387 -13.25 -24.15 -2.54
N GLY A 388 -13.49 -23.92 -1.25
CA GLY A 388 -13.19 -24.85 -0.15
C GLY A 388 -11.77 -24.79 0.42
N GLU A 389 -10.95 -23.80 0.03
CA GLU A 389 -9.67 -23.52 0.68
C GLU A 389 -9.87 -22.53 1.85
N PRO A 390 -9.36 -22.82 3.06
CA PRO A 390 -9.42 -21.89 4.16
C PRO A 390 -8.53 -20.68 3.88
N TYR A 391 -9.11 -19.48 3.95
CA TYR A 391 -8.35 -18.23 3.84
C TYR A 391 -7.27 -18.13 4.92
N THR A 392 -6.09 -17.63 4.53
CA THR A 392 -5.00 -17.37 5.47
C THR A 392 -5.09 -15.97 6.07
N SER A 393 -5.39 -14.94 5.28
CA SER A 393 -5.70 -13.58 5.75
C SER A 393 -6.05 -12.65 4.57
N PRO A 394 -6.93 -11.65 4.76
CA PRO A 394 -7.04 -10.52 3.86
C PRO A 394 -5.79 -9.63 3.96
N GLU A 395 -5.21 -9.27 2.82
CA GLU A 395 -3.95 -8.53 2.70
C GLU A 395 -4.12 -7.10 2.19
N ALA A 396 -5.32 -6.74 1.77
CA ALA A 396 -5.71 -5.35 1.56
C ALA A 396 -7.22 -5.29 1.44
N LEU A 397 -7.79 -4.15 1.85
CA LEU A 397 -9.20 -3.89 1.62
C LEU A 397 -9.44 -2.42 1.30
N VAL A 398 -10.33 -2.17 0.36
CA VAL A 398 -10.78 -0.82 0.01
C VAL A 398 -12.29 -0.85 -0.21
N ALA A 399 -12.99 0.13 0.36
CA ALA A 399 -14.41 0.30 0.14
C ALA A 399 -14.64 1.35 -0.94
N ARG A 400 -15.65 1.17 -1.79
CA ARG A 400 -16.07 2.19 -2.75
C ARG A 400 -17.56 2.05 -3.03
N GLY A 401 -18.33 3.07 -2.67
CA GLY A 401 -19.79 3.05 -2.82
C GLY A 401 -20.41 1.87 -2.08
N ASP A 402 -21.10 0.98 -2.79
CA ASP A 402 -21.72 -0.23 -2.20
C ASP A 402 -20.87 -1.50 -2.34
N THR A 403 -19.58 -1.37 -2.65
CA THR A 403 -18.67 -2.50 -2.85
C THR A 403 -17.53 -2.47 -1.84
N LEU A 404 -17.22 -3.64 -1.30
CA LEU A 404 -15.97 -3.92 -0.59
C LEU A 404 -15.09 -4.77 -1.50
N TYR A 405 -13.88 -4.29 -1.78
CA TYR A 405 -12.85 -5.06 -2.45
C TYR A 405 -11.86 -5.59 -1.42
N VAL A 406 -11.53 -6.87 -1.53
CA VAL A 406 -10.60 -7.53 -0.62
C VAL A 406 -9.59 -8.30 -1.45
N LEU A 407 -8.30 -8.10 -1.13
CA LEU A 407 -7.19 -8.86 -1.66
C LEU A 407 -6.86 -9.95 -0.66
N PHE A 408 -6.83 -11.20 -1.13
CA PHE A 408 -6.51 -12.36 -0.32
C PHE A 408 -5.22 -13.00 -0.80
N MET A 409 -4.44 -13.53 0.14
CA MET A 409 -3.49 -14.59 -0.17
C MET A 409 -4.17 -15.94 -0.02
N LEU A 410 -3.96 -16.79 -1.02
CA LEU A 410 -4.43 -18.16 -1.05
C LEU A 410 -3.22 -19.07 -1.17
N SER A 411 -3.01 -19.93 -0.19
CA SER A 411 -1.97 -20.95 -0.24
C SER A 411 -2.57 -22.29 -0.61
N ASP A 412 -2.16 -22.84 -1.75
CA ASP A 412 -2.53 -24.20 -2.15
C ASP A 412 -1.81 -25.20 -1.22
N THR A 413 -2.58 -25.90 -0.40
CA THR A 413 -2.04 -26.84 0.60
C THR A 413 -1.37 -28.06 -0.02
N VAL A 414 -1.64 -28.36 -1.30
CA VAL A 414 -1.09 -29.50 -2.05
C VAL A 414 0.22 -29.12 -2.73
N THR A 415 0.28 -27.97 -3.40
CA THR A 415 1.46 -27.52 -4.15
C THR A 415 2.41 -26.67 -3.32
N GLY A 416 1.90 -26.00 -2.28
CA GLY A 416 2.60 -24.97 -1.51
C GLY A 416 2.74 -23.64 -2.27
N GLU A 417 2.10 -23.50 -3.43
CA GLU A 417 2.07 -22.26 -4.19
C GLU A 417 1.14 -21.26 -3.50
N THR A 418 1.58 -20.01 -3.41
CA THR A 418 0.75 -18.90 -2.90
C THR A 418 0.36 -18.01 -4.07
N THR A 419 -0.91 -17.62 -4.09
CA THR A 419 -1.47 -16.73 -5.10
C THR A 419 -2.20 -15.58 -4.43
N ALA A 420 -2.25 -14.44 -5.11
CA ALA A 420 -3.03 -13.29 -4.71
C ALA A 420 -4.34 -13.26 -5.50
N THR A 421 -5.48 -13.06 -4.83
CA THR A 421 -6.79 -12.96 -5.48
C THR A 421 -7.59 -11.82 -4.91
N THR A 422 -8.04 -10.92 -5.78
CA THR A 422 -9.00 -9.88 -5.42
C THR A 422 -10.43 -10.37 -5.61
N ALA A 423 -11.33 -10.07 -4.67
CA ALA A 423 -12.78 -10.25 -4.84
C ALA A 423 -13.55 -8.99 -4.46
N ALA A 424 -14.77 -8.91 -5.01
CA ALA A 424 -15.72 -7.84 -4.74
C ALA A 424 -16.99 -8.37 -4.08
N TYR A 425 -17.37 -7.74 -2.99
CA TYR A 425 -18.56 -8.09 -2.21
C TYR A 425 -19.51 -6.89 -2.16
N GLN A 426 -20.81 -7.16 -2.38
CA GLN A 426 -21.84 -6.15 -2.21
C GLN A 426 -22.08 -5.92 -0.73
N LEU A 427 -21.92 -4.66 -0.31
CA LEU A 427 -22.31 -4.19 1.02
C LEU A 427 -23.83 -4.00 1.06
N SER A 428 -24.46 -4.46 2.14
CA SER A 428 -25.88 -4.18 2.38
C SER A 428 -26.04 -2.79 2.99
N GLU A 429 -27.01 -2.00 2.50
CA GLU A 429 -27.34 -0.67 3.02
C GLU A 429 -28.05 -0.71 4.38
#